data_AF-A0A0U3L933-F1
#
_entry.id   AF-A0A0U3L933-F1
#
_cell.length_a   1.000
_cell.length_b   1.000
_cell.length_c   1.000
_cell.angle_alpha   90.00
_cell.angle_beta   90.00
_cell.angle_gamma   90.00
#
_symmetry.space_group_name_H-M   'P 1'
#
loop_
_entity.id
_entity.type
_entity.pdbx_description
1 polymer ?
#
loop_
_entity_poly.entity_id
_entity_poly.type
_entity_poly.pdbx_seq_one_letter_code
_entity_poly.pdbx_strand_id
1 'polypeptide(L)'
;MFTNLNYAFRTPPYAHELDNGRTVRLTEMEQRELDRLHLKLGQISDKALAFGMQAGREATAPTEFVTHLIETLIMEIGIWMLSVDLEAIVQDDAMSQTAPKNQALLDMVGQLHPSEANLLRDSICHNGELWRGLCKLSPSVDLNPLPPIRTEQYNAMRFRFLSWINTLLRALPTASVHDTAPQAELPACKPTPQQVALVATVAQQMSRINDGGELGADIAPHLVVTLPGWPKGRPLQVLSVDGQKLQAAGPGPAPGKEPGKEPVTVLVDRTGGKHWGVCNGRQVPTPAVGDSFYRALLTSLTVPERSALLESVGGDPGDAFGDASITSLREATRQQLAGHPEQFGPLLELLQLKKTAAQR
;
A
#
# COMPACT_ATOMS: atom_id res chain seq x y z
N MET A 1 -10.06 12.39 21.93
CA MET A 1 -11.38 12.11 21.34
C MET A 1 -12.39 13.00 22.07
N PHE A 2 -13.18 13.83 21.38
CA PHE A 2 -14.11 14.73 22.07
C PHE A 2 -15.39 13.97 22.45
N THR A 3 -15.65 13.79 23.74
CA THR A 3 -16.91 13.20 24.23
C THR A 3 -17.82 14.31 24.73
N ASN A 4 -19.04 14.36 24.18
CA ASN A 4 -20.04 15.36 24.56
C ASN A 4 -20.71 14.90 25.86
N LEU A 5 -20.29 15.45 26.99
CA LEU A 5 -20.83 15.12 28.31
C LEU A 5 -22.20 15.79 28.52
N ASN A 6 -23.26 15.09 28.11
CA ASN A 6 -24.60 15.31 28.65
C ASN A 6 -24.75 14.54 29.97
N TYR A 7 -24.01 14.95 31.00
CA TYR A 7 -24.34 14.58 32.38
C TYR A 7 -24.61 15.84 33.19
N ALA A 8 -25.79 15.83 33.81
CA ALA A 8 -26.46 16.95 34.46
C ALA A 8 -25.64 17.60 35.58
N PHE A 9 -24.71 18.52 35.27
CA PHE A 9 -24.26 19.62 36.13
C PHE A 9 -23.53 20.67 35.28
N ARG A 10 -24.27 21.69 34.80
CA ARG A 10 -23.79 22.96 34.22
C ARG A 10 -22.41 22.91 33.53
N THR A 11 -22.23 22.07 32.53
CA THR A 11 -21.11 22.23 31.59
C THR A 11 -21.29 23.59 30.91
N PRO A 12 -20.30 24.50 30.99
CA PRO A 12 -20.39 25.77 30.26
C PRO A 12 -20.57 25.46 28.77
N PRO A 13 -21.34 26.28 28.02
CA PRO A 13 -21.50 26.09 26.59
C PRO A 13 -20.10 26.03 25.93
N TYR A 14 -19.92 25.08 25.01
CA TYR A 14 -18.69 24.88 24.22
C TYR A 14 -17.46 24.39 25.01
N ALA A 15 -17.66 23.80 26.19
CA ALA A 15 -16.62 23.11 26.93
C ALA A 15 -16.50 21.63 26.49
N HIS A 16 -15.30 21.21 26.11
CA HIS A 16 -14.98 19.85 25.69
C HIS A 16 -13.89 19.25 26.57
N GLU A 17 -14.06 18.01 27.02
CA GLU A 17 -13.04 17.27 27.77
C GLU A 17 -12.09 16.55 26.80
N LEU A 18 -10.79 16.67 27.07
CA LEU A 18 -9.72 15.97 26.36
C LEU A 18 -9.37 14.67 27.10
N ASP A 19 -8.72 13.74 26.38
CA ASP A 19 -8.32 12.43 26.92
C ASP A 19 -7.37 12.51 28.13
N ASN A 20 -6.76 13.66 28.38
CA ASN A 20 -5.92 13.92 29.56
C ASN A 20 -6.65 14.60 30.72
N GLY A 21 -8.00 14.58 30.71
CA GLY A 21 -8.85 15.17 31.74
C GLY A 21 -8.86 16.70 31.75
N ARG A 22 -8.21 17.35 30.77
CA ARG A 22 -8.27 18.82 30.62
C ARG A 22 -9.53 19.20 29.85
N THR A 23 -10.14 20.31 30.25
CA THR A 23 -11.26 20.91 29.51
C THR A 23 -10.76 22.04 28.63
N VAL A 24 -11.14 22.04 27.35
CA VAL A 24 -10.95 23.15 26.42
C VAL A 24 -12.29 23.85 26.24
N ARG A 25 -12.29 25.19 26.29
CA ARG A 25 -13.47 25.99 25.94
C ARG A 25 -13.25 26.59 24.56
N LEU A 26 -14.19 26.34 23.67
CA LEU A 26 -14.20 26.92 22.34
C LEU A 26 -15.03 28.22 22.34
N THR A 27 -14.64 29.16 21.50
CA THR A 27 -15.51 30.25 21.09
C THR A 27 -16.69 29.71 20.27
N GLU A 28 -17.77 30.48 20.15
CA GLU A 28 -18.91 30.08 19.32
C GLU A 28 -18.52 29.82 17.86
N MET A 29 -17.58 30.59 17.32
CA MET A 29 -17.06 30.41 15.97
C MET A 29 -16.25 29.12 15.83
N GLU A 30 -15.38 28.82 16.79
CA GLU A 30 -14.62 27.56 16.82
C GLU A 30 -15.54 26.35 17.00
N GLN A 31 -16.59 26.47 17.81
CA GLN A 31 -17.61 25.40 17.92
C GLN A 31 -18.29 25.16 16.58
N ARG A 32 -18.78 26.22 15.91
CA ARG A 32 -19.43 26.08 14.61
C ARG A 32 -18.51 25.46 13.57
N GLU A 33 -17.23 25.81 13.61
CA GLU A 33 -16.23 25.23 12.72
C GLU A 33 -15.96 23.76 13.04
N LEU A 34 -15.89 23.39 14.32
CA LEU A 34 -15.81 22.00 14.76
C LEU A 34 -17.03 21.19 14.29
N ASP A 35 -18.24 21.71 14.47
CA ASP A 35 -19.49 21.08 14.02
C ASP A 35 -19.49 20.90 12.49
N ARG A 36 -19.03 21.91 11.75
CA ARG A 36 -18.88 21.86 10.29
C ARG A 36 -17.88 20.77 9.87
N LEU A 37 -16.75 20.66 10.56
CA LEU A 37 -15.73 19.64 10.30
C LEU A 37 -16.26 18.23 10.61
N HIS A 38 -16.92 18.03 11.74
CA HIS A 38 -17.58 16.76 12.06
C HIS A 38 -18.60 16.36 10.99
N LEU A 39 -19.47 17.29 10.56
CA LEU A 39 -20.43 17.02 9.50
C LEU A 39 -19.75 16.60 8.20
N LYS A 40 -18.67 17.29 7.80
CA LYS A 40 -17.94 16.95 6.58
C LYS A 40 -17.21 15.60 6.68
N LEU A 41 -16.61 15.30 7.83
CA LEU A 41 -15.96 14.01 8.08
C LEU A 41 -16.98 12.87 8.07
N GLY A 42 -18.18 13.08 8.64
CA GLY A 42 -19.31 12.15 8.51
C GLY A 42 -19.69 11.91 7.05
N GLN A 43 -19.86 12.97 6.25
CA GLN A 43 -20.15 12.83 4.82
C GLN A 43 -19.05 12.11 4.03
N ILE A 44 -17.78 12.27 4.41
CA ILE A 44 -16.67 11.53 3.79
C ILE A 44 -16.75 10.05 4.18
N SER A 45 -17.09 9.77 5.44
CA SER A 45 -17.25 8.41 5.97
C SER A 45 -18.43 7.68 5.31
N ASP A 46 -19.58 8.33 5.17
CA ASP A 46 -20.76 7.80 4.47
C ASP A 46 -20.43 7.45 3.02
N LYS A 47 -19.67 8.30 2.33
CA LYS A 47 -19.24 8.05 0.94
C LYS A 47 -18.26 6.89 0.85
N ALA A 48 -17.29 6.82 1.76
CA ALA A 48 -16.35 5.69 1.83
C ALA A 48 -17.11 4.38 2.09
N LEU A 49 -18.06 4.38 3.02
CA LEU A 49 -18.89 3.22 3.32
C LEU A 49 -19.75 2.80 2.12
N ALA A 50 -20.46 3.75 1.51
CA ALA A 50 -21.29 3.50 0.32
C ALA A 50 -20.46 2.92 -0.83
N PHE A 51 -19.23 3.40 -1.02
CA PHE A 51 -18.31 2.85 -2.01
C PHE A 51 -17.92 1.40 -1.70
N GLY A 52 -17.56 1.10 -0.45
CA GLY A 52 -17.23 -0.27 -0.03
C GLY A 52 -18.42 -1.23 -0.19
N MET A 53 -19.63 -0.78 0.14
CA MET A 53 -20.86 -1.56 -0.06
C MET A 53 -21.17 -1.82 -1.55
N GLN A 54 -20.84 -0.88 -2.44
CA GLN A 54 -20.99 -1.07 -3.88
C GLN A 54 -19.92 -2.01 -4.46
N ALA A 55 -18.73 -2.04 -3.85
CA ALA A 55 -17.63 -2.88 -4.29
C ALA A 55 -17.81 -4.36 -3.87
N GLY A 56 -18.36 -4.61 -2.69
CA GLY A 56 -18.61 -5.95 -2.16
C GLY A 56 -19.89 -6.60 -2.70
N ARG A 57 -19.78 -7.63 -3.56
CA ARG A 57 -20.95 -8.40 -4.05
C ARG A 57 -21.65 -9.24 -2.97
N GLU A 58 -20.93 -9.56 -1.88
CA GLU A 58 -21.44 -10.24 -0.68
C GLU A 58 -21.48 -9.31 0.53
N ALA A 59 -21.68 -8.00 0.31
CA ALA A 59 -21.71 -7.05 1.41
C ALA A 59 -22.90 -7.38 2.33
N THR A 60 -22.62 -8.14 3.40
CA THR A 60 -23.43 -8.11 4.61
C THR A 60 -23.61 -6.65 4.99
N ALA A 61 -24.83 -6.26 5.35
CA ALA A 61 -25.09 -4.91 5.82
C ALA A 61 -24.02 -4.52 6.85
N PRO A 62 -23.40 -3.33 6.73
CA PRO A 62 -22.35 -2.92 7.64
C PRO A 62 -22.82 -3.06 9.08
N THR A 63 -22.02 -3.73 9.90
CA THR A 63 -22.25 -3.73 11.33
C THR A 63 -22.02 -2.30 11.84
N GLU A 64 -22.76 -1.92 12.87
CA GLU A 64 -22.57 -0.62 13.54
C GLU A 64 -21.11 -0.42 13.97
N PHE A 65 -20.46 -1.52 14.38
CA PHE A 65 -19.04 -1.54 14.70
C PHE A 65 -18.14 -1.11 13.54
N VAL A 66 -18.31 -1.67 12.34
CA VAL A 66 -17.46 -1.33 11.18
C VAL A 66 -17.69 0.09 10.72
N THR A 67 -18.94 0.56 10.73
CA THR A 67 -19.25 1.95 10.41
C THR A 67 -18.52 2.90 11.36
N HIS A 68 -18.62 2.64 12.67
CA HIS A 68 -17.95 3.46 13.68
C HIS A 68 -16.42 3.39 13.57
N LEU A 69 -15.86 2.23 13.22
CA LEU A 69 -14.44 2.06 12.98
C LEU A 69 -13.97 2.88 11.76
N ILE A 70 -14.70 2.86 10.66
CA ILE A 70 -14.42 3.66 9.46
C ILE A 70 -14.45 5.15 9.78
N GLU A 71 -15.50 5.61 10.46
CA GLU A 71 -15.62 7.00 10.91
C GLU A 71 -14.44 7.40 11.78
N THR A 72 -14.05 6.56 12.74
CA THR A 72 -12.94 6.83 13.65
C THR A 72 -11.61 6.94 12.91
N LEU A 73 -11.35 6.04 11.96
CA LEU A 73 -10.15 6.09 11.12
C LEU A 73 -10.11 7.36 10.25
N ILE A 74 -11.25 7.76 9.67
CA ILE A 74 -11.37 8.97 8.83
C ILE A 74 -11.22 10.23 9.67
N MET A 75 -11.76 10.26 10.89
CA MET A 75 -11.55 11.35 11.83
C MET A 75 -10.08 11.47 12.24
N GLU A 76 -9.42 10.37 12.58
CA GLU A 76 -8.01 10.36 12.98
C GLU A 76 -7.11 10.95 11.87
N ILE A 77 -7.26 10.46 10.64
CA ILE A 77 -6.47 10.97 9.50
C ILE A 77 -6.84 12.41 9.13
N GLY A 78 -8.11 12.80 9.26
CA GLY A 78 -8.57 14.16 9.01
C GLY A 78 -8.00 15.16 10.01
N ILE A 79 -8.01 14.82 11.31
CA ILE A 79 -7.43 15.64 12.38
C ILE A 79 -5.92 15.79 12.17
N TRP A 80 -5.22 14.69 11.90
CA TRP A 80 -3.79 14.74 11.59
C TRP A 80 -3.51 15.71 10.43
N MET A 81 -4.25 15.55 9.33
CA MET A 81 -4.08 16.38 8.14
C MET A 81 -4.31 17.88 8.39
N LEU A 82 -5.25 18.24 9.26
CA LEU A 82 -5.52 19.63 9.62
C LEU A 82 -4.54 20.20 10.64
N SER A 83 -3.81 19.34 11.36
CA SER A 83 -2.86 19.73 12.42
C SER A 83 -1.41 19.83 11.96
N VAL A 84 -1.07 19.25 10.82
CA VAL A 84 0.30 19.20 10.30
C VAL A 84 0.74 20.54 9.74
N ASP A 85 1.97 20.93 10.08
CA ASP A 85 2.69 22.02 9.43
C ASP A 85 3.18 21.56 8.04
N LEU A 86 2.62 22.18 7.00
CA LEU A 86 2.89 21.83 5.60
C LEU A 86 4.31 22.21 5.15
N GLU A 87 4.98 23.17 5.79
CA GLU A 87 6.37 23.48 5.47
C GLU A 87 7.29 22.45 6.12
N ALA A 88 7.04 22.15 7.39
CA ALA A 88 7.82 21.19 8.14
C ALA A 88 7.70 19.76 7.57
N ILE A 89 6.55 19.38 7.01
CA ILE A 89 6.36 18.04 6.43
C ILE A 89 7.22 17.79 5.18
N VAL A 90 7.52 18.85 4.42
CA VAL A 90 8.38 18.75 3.22
C VAL A 90 9.84 18.53 3.62
N GLN A 91 10.24 19.05 4.78
CA GLN A 91 11.59 18.92 5.33
C GLN A 91 11.79 17.64 6.17
N ASP A 92 10.71 16.91 6.46
CA ASP A 92 10.74 15.71 7.29
C ASP A 92 11.04 14.44 6.46
N ASP A 93 12.28 14.26 6.03
CA ASP A 93 12.68 13.05 5.29
C ASP A 93 12.60 11.77 6.15
N ALA A 94 12.68 11.92 7.47
CA ALA A 94 12.61 10.84 8.43
C ALA A 94 11.19 10.26 8.61
N MET A 95 10.16 10.85 7.99
CA MET A 95 8.76 10.45 8.13
C MET A 95 8.28 10.47 9.59
N SER A 96 8.82 11.38 10.39
CA SER A 96 8.44 11.56 11.80
C SER A 96 7.03 12.15 11.94
N GLN A 97 6.60 12.99 10.99
CA GLN A 97 5.28 13.58 10.92
C GLN A 97 4.31 12.68 10.14
N THR A 98 4.05 11.48 10.64
CA THR A 98 3.04 10.58 10.07
C THR A 98 1.75 10.60 10.88
N ALA A 99 0.65 10.20 10.25
CA ALA A 99 -0.60 10.00 10.96
C ALA A 99 -0.38 9.04 12.13
N PRO A 100 -0.95 9.33 13.31
CA PRO A 100 -0.77 8.49 14.47
C PRO A 100 -1.18 7.05 14.15
N LYS A 101 -0.36 6.12 14.62
CA LYS A 101 -0.65 4.68 14.56
C LYS A 101 -1.30 4.31 15.88
N ASN A 102 -2.58 4.60 16.03
CA ASN A 102 -3.29 4.19 17.23
C ASN A 102 -3.36 2.66 17.29
N GLN A 103 -2.56 2.07 18.18
CA GLN A 103 -2.44 0.62 18.29
C GLN A 103 -3.79 -0.03 18.64
N ALA A 104 -4.63 0.63 19.45
CA ALA A 104 -5.96 0.11 19.76
C ALA A 104 -6.87 0.03 18.52
N LEU A 105 -6.78 1.01 17.60
CA LEU A 105 -7.48 0.95 16.32
C LEU A 105 -6.94 -0.16 15.43
N LEU A 106 -5.61 -0.32 15.36
CA LEU A 106 -5.00 -1.41 14.60
C LEU A 106 -5.35 -2.79 15.15
N ASP A 107 -5.41 -2.95 16.47
CA ASP A 107 -5.81 -4.19 17.13
C ASP A 107 -7.29 -4.51 16.83
N MET A 108 -8.17 -3.52 16.85
CA MET A 108 -9.57 -3.69 16.43
C MET A 108 -9.69 -4.07 14.95
N VAL A 109 -8.91 -3.43 14.06
CA VAL A 109 -8.84 -3.78 12.63
C VAL A 109 -8.39 -5.22 12.43
N GLY A 110 -7.43 -5.70 13.23
CA GLY A 110 -6.93 -7.08 13.16
C GLY A 110 -7.92 -8.14 13.64
N GLN A 111 -8.97 -7.75 14.36
CA GLN A 111 -10.01 -8.64 14.90
C GLN A 111 -11.28 -8.69 14.04
N LEU A 112 -11.33 -7.93 12.94
CA LEU A 112 -12.50 -7.88 12.07
C LEU A 112 -12.83 -9.25 11.47
N HIS A 113 -14.12 -9.53 11.30
CA HIS A 113 -14.52 -10.67 10.48
C HIS A 113 -14.06 -10.47 9.02
N PRO A 114 -13.73 -11.53 8.24
CA PRO A 114 -13.26 -11.36 6.87
C PRO A 114 -14.17 -10.51 5.97
N SER A 115 -15.49 -10.61 6.11
CA SER A 115 -16.44 -9.77 5.35
C SER A 115 -16.34 -8.29 5.74
N GLU A 116 -16.16 -7.99 7.02
CA GLU A 116 -15.95 -6.64 7.54
C GLU A 116 -14.60 -6.06 7.13
N ALA A 117 -13.55 -6.89 7.15
CA ALA A 117 -12.22 -6.54 6.69
C ALA A 117 -12.20 -6.20 5.19
N ASN A 118 -12.98 -6.92 4.38
CA ASN A 118 -13.17 -6.60 2.96
C ASN A 118 -13.92 -5.27 2.79
N LEU A 119 -15.00 -5.05 3.54
CA LEU A 119 -15.71 -3.78 3.51
C LEU A 119 -14.79 -2.60 3.86
N LEU A 120 -14.02 -2.71 4.95
CA LEU A 120 -13.05 -1.69 5.37
C LEU A 120 -11.99 -1.44 4.28
N ARG A 121 -11.47 -2.51 3.68
CA ARG A 121 -10.49 -2.46 2.58
C ARG A 121 -11.05 -1.70 1.38
N ASP A 122 -12.28 -1.97 1.00
CA ASP A 122 -12.90 -1.36 -0.17
C ASP A 122 -13.28 0.10 0.12
N SER A 123 -13.76 0.39 1.33
CA SER A 123 -14.15 1.74 1.76
C SER A 123 -12.96 2.70 1.88
N ILE A 124 -11.88 2.28 2.53
CA ILE A 124 -10.79 3.18 2.91
C ILE A 124 -9.56 3.00 2.00
N CYS A 125 -9.19 1.76 1.69
CA CYS A 125 -7.85 1.49 1.16
C CYS A 125 -7.75 1.61 -0.36
N HIS A 126 -8.86 1.46 -1.08
CA HIS A 126 -8.90 1.58 -2.55
C HIS A 126 -9.39 2.94 -3.03
N ASN A 127 -9.63 3.90 -2.13
CA ASN A 127 -10.40 5.07 -2.49
C ASN A 127 -9.53 6.31 -2.73
N GLY A 128 -9.20 6.58 -4.00
CA GLY A 128 -8.65 7.87 -4.41
C GLY A 128 -9.59 9.06 -4.15
N GLU A 129 -10.87 8.82 -3.92
CA GLU A 129 -11.86 9.80 -3.49
C GLU A 129 -11.80 10.11 -1.99
N LEU A 130 -11.37 9.17 -1.13
CA LEU A 130 -11.16 9.45 0.30
C LEU A 130 -10.10 10.55 0.44
N TRP A 131 -8.95 10.37 -0.21
CA TRP A 131 -7.91 11.38 -0.25
C TRP A 131 -8.42 12.73 -0.80
N ARG A 132 -9.16 12.71 -1.92
CA ARG A 132 -9.78 13.93 -2.47
C ARG A 132 -10.80 14.57 -1.52
N GLY A 133 -11.53 13.77 -0.75
CA GLY A 133 -12.46 14.21 0.29
C GLY A 133 -11.73 14.93 1.42
N LEU A 134 -10.66 14.31 1.92
CA LEU A 134 -9.79 14.88 2.95
C LEU A 134 -9.12 16.19 2.49
N CYS A 135 -8.63 16.25 1.24
CA CYS A 135 -8.11 17.50 0.65
C CYS A 135 -9.11 18.66 0.68
N LYS A 136 -10.42 18.40 0.54
CA LYS A 136 -11.47 19.43 0.60
C LYS A 136 -11.74 19.95 2.03
N LEU A 137 -11.20 19.30 3.05
CA LEU A 137 -11.26 19.79 4.43
C LEU A 137 -10.24 20.90 4.66
N SER A 138 -9.07 20.81 4.02
CA SER A 138 -8.00 21.79 4.17
C SER A 138 -8.35 23.10 3.47
N PRO A 139 -8.19 24.25 4.14
CA PRO A 139 -8.29 25.55 3.50
C PRO A 139 -7.05 25.91 2.67
N SER A 140 -5.95 25.15 2.81
CA SER A 140 -4.70 25.43 2.09
C SER A 140 -4.82 25.08 0.60
N VAL A 141 -4.42 26.03 -0.24
CA VAL A 141 -4.27 25.84 -1.69
C VAL A 141 -3.20 24.80 -2.04
N ASP A 142 -2.26 24.56 -1.12
CA ASP A 142 -1.17 23.60 -1.31
C ASP A 142 -1.64 22.15 -1.21
N LEU A 143 -2.85 21.90 -0.70
CA LEU A 143 -3.45 20.56 -0.63
C LEU A 143 -4.48 20.33 -1.75
N ASN A 144 -4.30 20.99 -2.89
CA ASN A 144 -5.18 20.85 -4.05
C ASN A 144 -4.95 19.51 -4.79
N PRO A 145 -5.96 18.64 -4.93
CA PRO A 145 -5.81 17.34 -5.57
C PRO A 145 -5.71 17.40 -7.10
N LEU A 146 -5.94 18.56 -7.70
CA LEU A 146 -5.93 18.72 -9.16
C LEU A 146 -4.49 18.60 -9.71
N PRO A 147 -4.26 17.70 -10.70
CA PRO A 147 -2.94 17.45 -11.30
C PRO A 147 -2.05 18.65 -11.60
N PRO A 148 -2.52 19.74 -12.22
CA PRO A 148 -1.64 20.84 -12.62
C PRO A 148 -1.17 21.71 -11.45
N ILE A 149 -1.69 21.52 -10.24
CA ILE A 149 -1.45 22.38 -9.06
C ILE A 149 -0.79 21.58 -7.92
N ARG A 150 -0.42 20.31 -8.14
CA ARG A 150 0.16 19.48 -7.08
C ARG A 150 1.50 20.04 -6.63
N THR A 151 1.53 20.58 -5.41
CA THR A 151 2.73 21.13 -4.78
C THR A 151 3.55 20.01 -4.12
N GLU A 152 4.72 20.37 -3.60
CA GLU A 152 5.56 19.43 -2.83
C GLU A 152 4.88 19.01 -1.53
N GLN A 153 4.18 19.95 -0.88
CA GLN A 153 3.37 19.74 0.32
C GLN A 153 2.28 18.69 0.06
N TYR A 154 1.56 18.81 -1.06
CA TYR A 154 0.57 17.82 -1.47
C TYR A 154 1.17 16.42 -1.57
N ASN A 155 2.31 16.30 -2.25
CA ASN A 155 2.97 15.01 -2.48
C ASN A 155 3.50 14.40 -1.17
N ALA A 156 4.12 15.22 -0.31
CA ALA A 156 4.64 14.81 1.00
C ALA A 156 3.52 14.32 1.93
N MET A 157 2.39 15.02 1.96
CA MET A 157 1.20 14.63 2.72
C MET A 157 0.56 13.35 2.17
N ARG A 158 0.40 13.27 0.85
CA ARG A 158 -0.18 12.10 0.21
C ARG A 158 0.68 10.85 0.40
N PHE A 159 2.00 10.97 0.36
CA PHE A 159 2.91 9.85 0.63
C PHE A 159 2.70 9.27 2.04
N ARG A 160 2.56 10.13 3.05
CA ARG A 160 2.28 9.71 4.44
C ARG A 160 0.89 9.12 4.60
N PHE A 161 -0.12 9.69 3.94
CA PHE A 161 -1.46 9.10 3.86
C PHE A 161 -1.41 7.68 3.30
N LEU A 162 -0.71 7.45 2.18
CA LEU A 162 -0.58 6.12 1.59
C LEU A 162 0.21 5.15 2.50
N SER A 163 1.21 5.64 3.24
CA SER A 163 1.92 4.85 4.25
C SER A 163 0.99 4.40 5.39
N TRP A 164 0.10 5.28 5.84
CA TRP A 164 -0.94 4.95 6.83
C TRP A 164 -1.94 3.93 6.29
N ILE A 165 -2.45 4.11 5.06
CA ILE A 165 -3.32 3.12 4.39
C ILE A 165 -2.64 1.75 4.31
N ASN A 166 -1.37 1.71 3.92
CA ASN A 166 -0.60 0.46 3.86
C ASN A 166 -0.44 -0.20 5.23
N THR A 167 -0.37 0.57 6.31
CA THR A 167 -0.32 0.04 7.68
C THR A 167 -1.65 -0.62 8.03
N LEU A 168 -2.78 0.03 7.73
CA LEU A 168 -4.12 -0.55 7.91
C LEU A 168 -4.30 -1.83 7.10
N LEU A 169 -3.92 -1.82 5.82
CA LEU A 169 -4.01 -2.97 4.94
C LEU A 169 -3.26 -4.21 5.46
N ARG A 170 -2.12 -3.98 6.14
CA ARG A 170 -1.33 -5.06 6.75
C ARG A 170 -1.92 -5.57 8.06
N ALA A 171 -2.67 -4.73 8.77
CA ALA A 171 -3.35 -5.11 10.00
C ALA A 171 -4.63 -5.92 9.72
N LEU A 172 -5.26 -5.70 8.56
CA LEU A 172 -6.46 -6.44 8.17
C LEU A 172 -6.21 -7.95 8.14
N PRO A 173 -7.13 -8.76 8.69
CA PRO A 173 -7.07 -10.20 8.54
C PRO A 173 -7.14 -10.56 7.05
N THR A 174 -6.22 -11.44 6.64
CA THR A 174 -6.27 -12.04 5.30
C THR A 174 -7.31 -13.16 5.36
N ALA A 175 -8.36 -13.06 4.57
CA ALA A 175 -9.32 -14.14 4.42
C ALA A 175 -8.56 -15.42 4.06
N SER A 176 -8.68 -16.48 4.85
CA SER A 176 -8.23 -17.81 4.41
C SER A 176 -9.02 -18.15 3.15
N VAL A 177 -8.32 -18.25 2.02
CA VAL A 177 -8.86 -18.56 0.69
C VAL A 177 -9.26 -20.04 0.62
N HIS A 178 -10.11 -20.48 1.55
CA HIS A 178 -10.51 -21.89 1.66
C HIS A 178 -11.95 -22.21 1.26
N ASP A 179 -12.75 -21.23 0.83
CA ASP A 179 -14.01 -21.55 0.14
C ASP A 179 -14.00 -21.13 -1.33
N THR A 180 -14.22 -22.14 -2.15
CA THR A 180 -14.08 -22.20 -3.60
C THR A 180 -15.36 -21.68 -4.25
N ALA A 181 -15.53 -20.36 -4.26
CA ALA A 181 -16.36 -19.71 -5.26
C ALA A 181 -15.42 -19.06 -6.30
N PRO A 182 -15.73 -19.13 -7.61
CA PRO A 182 -14.97 -18.38 -8.60
C PRO A 182 -15.07 -16.89 -8.21
N GLN A 183 -13.95 -16.32 -7.76
CA GLN A 183 -13.84 -14.90 -7.47
C GLN A 183 -14.22 -14.15 -8.75
N ALA A 184 -15.44 -13.63 -8.81
CA ALA A 184 -15.79 -12.64 -9.80
C ALA A 184 -14.96 -11.39 -9.46
N GLU A 185 -14.14 -10.96 -10.42
CA GLU A 185 -13.30 -9.76 -10.33
C GLU A 185 -14.06 -8.62 -9.64
N LEU A 186 -13.55 -8.20 -8.48
CA LEU A 186 -14.00 -7.02 -7.76
C LEU A 186 -13.98 -5.81 -8.72
N PRO A 187 -14.87 -4.82 -8.57
CA PRO A 187 -14.79 -3.60 -9.36
C PRO A 187 -13.50 -2.85 -9.01
N ALA A 188 -12.46 -3.11 -9.79
CA ALA A 188 -11.17 -2.43 -9.75
C ALA A 188 -11.35 -0.92 -9.63
N CYS A 189 -10.73 -0.29 -8.63
CA CYS A 189 -10.66 1.16 -8.58
C CYS A 189 -10.02 1.64 -9.88
N LYS A 190 -10.77 2.41 -10.67
CA LYS A 190 -10.30 2.85 -11.98
C LYS A 190 -9.00 3.64 -11.81
N PRO A 191 -7.90 3.22 -12.45
CA PRO A 191 -6.63 3.94 -12.35
C PRO A 191 -6.81 5.34 -12.92
N THR A 192 -6.16 6.32 -12.29
CA THR A 192 -6.15 7.69 -12.82
C THR A 192 -5.41 7.75 -14.15
N PRO A 193 -5.69 8.72 -15.04
CA PRO A 193 -4.95 8.87 -16.30
C PRO A 193 -3.42 8.97 -16.10
N GLN A 194 -2.98 9.57 -14.99
CA GLN A 194 -1.57 9.66 -14.62
C GLN A 194 -0.97 8.30 -14.29
N GLN A 195 -1.71 7.47 -13.54
CA GLN A 195 -1.29 6.11 -13.20
C GLN A 195 -1.21 5.23 -14.44
N VAL A 196 -2.19 5.32 -15.35
CA VAL A 196 -2.16 4.60 -16.64
C VAL A 196 -0.95 5.02 -17.47
N ALA A 197 -0.67 6.32 -17.57
CA ALA A 197 0.50 6.81 -18.30
C ALA A 197 1.83 6.36 -17.66
N LEU A 198 1.92 6.38 -16.33
CA LEU A 198 3.10 5.91 -15.60
C LEU A 198 3.33 4.41 -15.79
N VAL A 199 2.28 3.60 -15.66
CA VAL A 199 2.31 2.15 -15.93
C VAL A 199 2.79 1.88 -17.36
N ALA A 200 2.25 2.56 -18.36
CA ALA A 200 2.67 2.41 -19.75
C ALA A 200 4.15 2.77 -19.95
N THR A 201 4.61 3.85 -19.31
CA THR A 201 6.00 4.31 -19.38
C THR A 201 6.95 3.29 -18.77
N VAL A 202 6.66 2.82 -17.56
CA VAL A 202 7.50 1.84 -16.86
C VAL A 202 7.47 0.49 -17.57
N ALA A 203 6.32 0.04 -18.07
CA ALA A 203 6.23 -1.18 -18.87
C ALA A 203 7.08 -1.07 -20.16
N GLN A 204 7.14 0.10 -20.79
CA GLN A 204 8.02 0.33 -21.94
C GLN A 204 9.51 0.37 -21.56
N GLN A 205 9.87 0.84 -20.37
CA GLN A 205 11.26 0.76 -19.88
C GLN A 205 11.67 -0.70 -19.64
N MET A 206 10.79 -1.51 -19.03
CA MET A 206 11.03 -2.92 -18.76
C MET A 206 11.22 -3.78 -20.03
N SER A 207 10.81 -3.31 -21.21
CA SER A 207 11.06 -4.04 -22.47
C SER A 207 12.46 -3.81 -23.04
N ARG A 208 13.18 -2.78 -22.59
CA ARG A 208 14.53 -2.47 -23.05
C ARG A 208 15.55 -3.32 -22.29
N ILE A 209 16.34 -4.10 -23.04
CA ILE A 209 17.43 -4.92 -22.48
C ILE A 209 18.42 -3.98 -21.78
N ASN A 210 18.79 -4.32 -20.53
CA ASN A 210 19.69 -3.55 -19.66
C ASN A 210 19.18 -2.17 -19.17
N ASP A 211 17.97 -1.77 -19.53
CA ASP A 211 17.46 -0.42 -19.26
C ASP A 211 16.06 -0.47 -18.65
N GLY A 212 15.86 -1.43 -17.72
CA GLY A 212 14.60 -1.61 -17.00
C GLY A 212 14.10 -0.35 -16.27
N GLY A 213 14.89 0.71 -16.26
CA GLY A 213 14.60 1.94 -15.57
C GLY A 213 14.68 1.72 -14.07
N GLU A 214 15.03 2.79 -13.37
CA GLU A 214 15.10 2.78 -11.92
C GLU A 214 13.78 2.33 -11.26
N LEU A 215 12.63 2.67 -11.83
CA LEU A 215 11.32 2.25 -11.32
C LEU A 215 10.94 0.82 -11.72
N GLY A 216 11.35 0.36 -12.90
CA GLY A 216 11.09 -1.02 -13.33
C GLY A 216 11.84 -2.03 -12.47
N ALA A 217 13.05 -1.70 -12.04
CA ALA A 217 13.82 -2.50 -11.08
C ALA A 217 13.12 -2.58 -9.71
N ASP A 218 12.57 -1.48 -9.21
CA ASP A 218 11.91 -1.42 -7.90
C ASP A 218 10.55 -2.13 -7.90
N ILE A 219 9.81 -2.10 -9.01
CA ILE A 219 8.47 -2.71 -9.10
C ILE A 219 8.53 -4.21 -9.43
N ALA A 220 9.58 -4.69 -10.11
CA ALA A 220 9.70 -6.09 -10.53
C ALA A 220 9.48 -7.11 -9.40
N PRO A 221 10.04 -6.93 -8.17
CA PRO A 221 9.75 -7.81 -7.04
C PRO A 221 8.26 -7.93 -6.70
N HIS A 222 7.48 -6.87 -6.88
CA HIS A 222 6.04 -6.86 -6.62
C HIS A 222 5.22 -7.53 -7.72
N LEU A 223 5.72 -7.50 -8.95
CA LEU A 223 5.06 -8.09 -10.11
C LEU A 223 5.29 -9.60 -10.19
N VAL A 224 6.53 -10.03 -10.01
CA VAL A 224 6.94 -11.45 -10.14
C VAL A 224 6.15 -12.36 -9.20
N VAL A 225 5.87 -11.92 -7.97
CA VAL A 225 5.10 -12.71 -6.99
C VAL A 225 3.62 -12.89 -7.35
N THR A 226 3.14 -12.16 -8.37
CA THR A 226 1.78 -12.28 -8.89
C THR A 226 1.71 -13.12 -10.17
N LEU A 227 2.85 -13.52 -10.72
CA LEU A 227 2.87 -14.33 -11.93
C LEU A 227 2.31 -15.74 -11.65
N PRO A 228 1.61 -16.33 -12.63
CA PRO A 228 1.27 -17.74 -12.60
C PRO A 228 2.54 -18.58 -12.34
N GLY A 229 2.43 -19.68 -11.58
CA GLY A 229 3.59 -20.52 -11.25
C GLY A 229 4.47 -20.02 -10.09
N TRP A 230 4.22 -18.81 -9.55
CA TRP A 230 4.88 -18.38 -8.31
C TRP A 230 4.57 -19.34 -7.14
N PRO A 231 5.55 -19.68 -6.27
CA PRO A 231 5.32 -20.62 -5.17
C PRO A 231 4.25 -20.13 -4.18
N LYS A 232 3.20 -20.94 -4.02
CA LYS A 232 2.04 -20.58 -3.19
C LYS A 232 2.44 -20.31 -1.74
N GLY A 233 2.02 -19.16 -1.22
CA GLY A 233 2.22 -18.78 0.17
C GLY A 233 3.67 -18.42 0.54
N ARG A 234 4.57 -18.31 -0.44
CA ARG A 234 5.95 -17.86 -0.20
C ARG A 234 6.11 -16.40 -0.64
N PRO A 235 6.44 -15.48 0.27
CA PRO A 235 6.79 -14.12 -0.11
C PRO A 235 8.19 -14.07 -0.72
N LEU A 236 8.45 -13.03 -1.52
CA LEU A 236 9.79 -12.64 -1.93
C LEU A 236 10.35 -11.64 -0.90
N GLN A 237 11.61 -11.82 -0.52
CA GLN A 237 12.38 -10.87 0.27
C GLN A 237 13.63 -10.44 -0.49
N VAL A 238 13.86 -9.14 -0.54
CA VAL A 238 15.10 -8.56 -1.04
C VAL A 238 15.85 -7.97 0.14
N LEU A 239 17.06 -8.48 0.39
CA LEU A 239 17.93 -8.05 1.49
C LEU A 239 19.21 -7.43 0.92
N SER A 240 19.86 -6.55 1.68
CA SER A 240 21.25 -6.21 1.38
C SER A 240 22.14 -7.42 1.63
N VAL A 241 23.34 -7.42 1.05
CA VAL A 241 24.39 -8.42 1.37
C VAL A 241 24.71 -8.48 2.87
N ASP A 242 24.51 -7.39 3.62
CA ASP A 242 24.66 -7.32 5.08
C ASP A 242 23.45 -7.86 5.86
N GLY A 243 22.42 -8.38 5.16
CA GLY A 243 21.20 -8.92 5.74
C GLY A 243 20.12 -7.88 6.07
N GLN A 244 20.32 -6.59 5.73
CA GLN A 244 19.30 -5.57 5.97
C GLN A 244 18.12 -5.77 5.02
N LYS A 245 16.91 -5.90 5.55
CA LYS A 245 15.71 -5.99 4.72
C LYS A 245 15.46 -4.70 3.94
N LEU A 246 15.40 -4.81 2.61
CA LEU A 246 15.17 -3.67 1.71
C LEU A 246 13.73 -3.67 1.22
N GLN A 247 13.24 -4.84 0.84
CA GLN A 247 11.93 -5.01 0.23
C GLN A 247 11.33 -6.36 0.58
N ALA A 248 10.01 -6.43 0.61
CA ALA A 248 9.28 -7.68 0.63
C ALA A 248 8.03 -7.56 -0.24
N ALA A 249 7.69 -8.64 -0.94
CA ALA A 249 6.54 -8.72 -1.82
C ALA A 249 5.83 -10.07 -1.65
N GLY A 250 4.53 -10.10 -1.95
CA GLY A 250 3.69 -11.29 -1.82
C GLY A 250 3.03 -11.43 -0.44
N PRO A 251 2.15 -12.44 -0.28
CA PRO A 251 1.45 -12.68 0.98
C PRO A 251 2.48 -12.92 2.09
N GLY A 252 2.43 -12.09 3.14
CA GLY A 252 3.29 -12.25 4.30
C GLY A 252 3.08 -13.64 4.93
N PRO A 253 4.11 -14.20 5.60
CA PRO A 253 3.90 -15.45 6.31
C PRO A 253 2.78 -15.22 7.34
N ALA A 254 1.74 -16.06 7.31
CA ALA A 254 0.74 -16.06 8.36
C ALA A 254 1.45 -16.25 9.72
N PRO A 255 0.95 -15.66 10.82
CA PRO A 255 1.53 -15.86 12.14
C PRO A 255 1.50 -17.37 12.49
N GLY A 256 2.68 -17.98 12.42
CA GLY A 256 2.87 -19.42 12.45
C GLY A 256 3.90 -19.80 11.39
N LYS A 257 5.15 -20.04 11.79
CA LYS A 257 6.19 -20.55 10.89
C LYS A 257 5.81 -21.96 10.43
N GLU A 258 4.96 -22.06 9.41
CA GLU A 258 4.72 -23.33 8.76
C GLU A 258 6.04 -23.81 8.13
N PRO A 259 6.53 -25.00 8.48
CA PRO A 259 7.73 -25.57 7.88
C PRO A 259 7.57 -25.60 6.35
N GLY A 260 8.57 -25.09 5.62
CA GLY A 260 8.58 -25.09 4.15
C GLY A 260 7.98 -23.86 3.47
N LYS A 261 7.45 -22.87 4.21
CA LYS A 261 6.99 -21.57 3.67
C LYS A 261 7.99 -20.42 3.89
N GLU A 262 9.28 -20.73 3.89
CA GLU A 262 10.32 -19.71 4.02
C GLU A 262 10.29 -18.73 2.83
N PRO A 263 10.60 -17.45 3.02
CA PRO A 263 10.65 -16.50 1.91
C PRO A 263 11.64 -16.94 0.83
N VAL A 264 11.33 -16.64 -0.43
CA VAL A 264 12.34 -16.65 -1.50
C VAL A 264 13.22 -15.43 -1.28
N THR A 265 14.53 -15.62 -1.12
CA THR A 265 15.45 -14.53 -0.73
C THR A 265 16.39 -14.19 -1.86
N VAL A 266 16.41 -12.92 -2.26
CA VAL A 266 17.39 -12.33 -3.17
C VAL A 266 18.23 -11.33 -2.39
N LEU A 267 19.55 -11.35 -2.59
CA LEU A 267 20.46 -10.37 -2.01
C LEU A 267 20.84 -9.32 -3.05
N VAL A 268 21.04 -8.08 -2.64
CA VAL A 268 21.53 -6.99 -3.48
C VAL A 268 22.66 -6.23 -2.79
N ASP A 269 23.64 -5.82 -3.58
CA ASP A 269 24.76 -4.98 -3.17
C ASP A 269 24.41 -3.57 -3.56
N ARG A 270 24.26 -2.73 -2.56
CA ARG A 270 23.85 -1.34 -2.73
C ARG A 270 24.85 -0.50 -3.52
N THR A 271 26.13 -0.92 -3.56
CA THR A 271 27.18 -0.17 -4.26
C THR A 271 27.23 -0.50 -5.75
N GLY A 272 27.05 -1.76 -6.13
CA GLY A 272 27.12 -2.22 -7.51
C GLY A 272 25.78 -2.53 -8.19
N GLY A 273 24.66 -2.51 -7.45
CA GLY A 273 23.32 -2.89 -7.97
C GLY A 273 23.21 -4.36 -8.41
N LYS A 274 24.23 -5.16 -8.12
CA LYS A 274 24.29 -6.58 -8.47
C LYS A 274 23.37 -7.37 -7.55
N HIS A 275 22.75 -8.42 -8.07
CA HIS A 275 21.95 -9.36 -7.29
C HIS A 275 22.68 -10.69 -7.09
N TRP A 276 22.31 -11.40 -6.03
CA TRP A 276 22.74 -12.77 -5.77
C TRP A 276 21.52 -13.59 -5.35
N GLY A 277 21.49 -14.85 -5.81
CA GLY A 277 20.50 -15.79 -5.32
C GLY A 277 20.90 -16.37 -3.97
N VAL A 278 19.93 -16.90 -3.23
CA VAL A 278 20.15 -17.68 -2.02
C VAL A 278 19.63 -19.09 -2.22
N CYS A 279 20.52 -20.07 -2.26
CA CYS A 279 20.17 -21.48 -2.42
C CYS A 279 20.72 -22.28 -1.25
N ASN A 280 19.85 -23.00 -0.53
CA ASN A 280 20.20 -23.78 0.67
C ASN A 280 20.98 -22.94 1.71
N GLY A 281 20.56 -21.69 1.92
CA GLY A 281 21.20 -20.75 2.85
C GLY A 281 22.55 -20.18 2.37
N ARG A 282 23.00 -20.51 1.16
CA ARG A 282 24.25 -20.01 0.58
C ARG A 282 23.99 -18.95 -0.47
N GLN A 283 24.80 -17.90 -0.44
CA GLN A 283 24.83 -16.88 -1.48
C GLN A 283 25.43 -17.47 -2.77
N VAL A 284 24.71 -17.31 -3.88
CA VAL A 284 25.13 -17.77 -5.21
C VAL A 284 25.27 -16.56 -6.14
N PRO A 285 26.47 -16.29 -6.68
CA PRO A 285 26.68 -15.15 -7.55
C PRO A 285 25.96 -15.35 -8.89
N THR A 286 25.28 -14.30 -9.34
CA THR A 286 24.76 -14.23 -10.71
C THR A 286 25.62 -13.29 -11.56
N PRO A 287 25.61 -13.44 -12.90
CA PRO A 287 26.29 -12.51 -13.80
C PRO A 287 25.84 -11.06 -13.56
N ALA A 288 26.78 -10.11 -13.65
CA ALA A 288 26.52 -8.68 -13.51
C ALA A 288 26.00 -8.09 -14.84
N VAL A 289 24.88 -8.62 -15.32
CA VAL A 289 24.18 -8.18 -16.55
C VAL A 289 22.84 -7.55 -16.14
N GLY A 290 22.19 -6.79 -17.03
CA GLY A 290 20.95 -6.05 -16.74
C GLY A 290 19.76 -6.89 -16.24
N ASP A 291 19.84 -8.21 -16.29
CA ASP A 291 18.82 -9.14 -15.77
C ASP A 291 19.27 -9.89 -14.50
N SER A 292 20.25 -9.35 -13.75
CA SER A 292 20.80 -9.99 -12.54
C SER A 292 19.72 -10.33 -11.50
N PHE A 293 18.68 -9.50 -11.36
CA PHE A 293 17.54 -9.77 -10.46
C PHE A 293 16.81 -11.06 -10.85
N TYR A 294 16.38 -11.21 -12.10
CA TYR A 294 15.65 -12.40 -12.56
C TYR A 294 16.50 -13.68 -12.44
N ARG A 295 17.79 -13.58 -12.74
CA ARG A 295 18.73 -14.70 -12.56
C ARG A 295 18.88 -15.08 -11.08
N ALA A 296 19.00 -14.08 -10.19
CA ALA A 296 19.11 -14.30 -8.75
C ALA A 296 17.83 -14.91 -8.17
N LEU A 297 16.67 -14.44 -8.63
CA LEU A 297 15.37 -15.00 -8.30
C LEU A 297 15.29 -16.48 -8.67
N LEU A 298 15.56 -16.85 -9.92
CA LEU A 298 15.52 -18.24 -10.38
C LEU A 298 16.55 -19.13 -9.66
N THR A 299 17.67 -18.54 -9.24
CA THR A 299 18.68 -19.24 -8.44
C THR A 299 18.18 -19.55 -7.01
N SER A 300 17.28 -18.70 -6.49
CA SER A 300 16.75 -18.81 -5.13
C SER A 300 15.53 -19.73 -5.01
N LEU A 301 14.94 -20.09 -6.14
CA LEU A 301 13.86 -21.07 -6.21
C LEU A 301 14.42 -22.50 -6.21
N THR A 302 13.64 -23.42 -5.64
CA THR A 302 13.92 -24.85 -5.82
C THR A 302 13.72 -25.25 -7.29
N VAL A 303 14.27 -26.39 -7.71
CA VAL A 303 14.12 -26.86 -9.10
C VAL A 303 12.65 -26.97 -9.51
N PRO A 304 11.74 -27.60 -8.72
CA PRO A 304 10.33 -27.69 -9.09
C PRO A 304 9.64 -26.33 -9.20
N GLU A 305 9.93 -25.41 -8.27
CA GLU A 305 9.36 -24.05 -8.28
C GLU A 305 9.84 -23.24 -9.48
N ARG A 306 11.13 -23.34 -9.80
CA ARG A 306 11.71 -22.69 -10.98
C ARG A 306 11.10 -23.20 -12.26
N SER A 307 10.96 -24.53 -12.40
CA SER A 307 10.32 -25.14 -13.57
C SER A 307 8.87 -24.68 -13.70
N ALA A 308 8.09 -24.73 -12.62
CA ALA A 308 6.69 -24.30 -12.63
C ALA A 308 6.52 -22.82 -12.99
N LEU A 309 7.39 -21.93 -12.48
CA LEU A 309 7.38 -20.51 -12.83
C LEU A 309 7.78 -20.26 -14.28
N LEU A 310 8.73 -21.03 -14.83
CA LEU A 310 9.16 -20.85 -16.22
C LEU A 310 8.12 -21.39 -17.21
N GLU A 311 7.56 -22.58 -16.96
CA GLU A 311 6.50 -23.15 -17.79
C GLU A 311 5.29 -22.22 -17.90
N SER A 312 4.90 -21.60 -16.79
CA SER A 312 3.73 -20.72 -16.73
C SER A 312 3.90 -19.40 -17.48
N VAL A 313 5.14 -18.95 -17.69
CA VAL A 313 5.46 -17.72 -18.45
C VAL A 313 6.00 -18.01 -19.86
N GLY A 314 5.98 -19.29 -20.28
CA GLY A 314 6.46 -19.72 -21.60
C GLY A 314 7.99 -19.75 -21.76
N GLY A 315 8.74 -19.77 -20.64
CA GLY A 315 10.18 -20.01 -20.63
C GLY A 315 10.53 -21.49 -20.73
N ASP A 316 11.82 -21.80 -20.94
CA ASP A 316 12.33 -23.17 -21.02
C ASP A 316 12.87 -23.63 -19.63
N PRO A 317 12.22 -24.60 -18.97
CA PRO A 317 12.70 -25.14 -17.69
C PRO A 317 14.04 -25.87 -17.79
N GLY A 318 14.36 -26.43 -18.97
CA GLY A 318 15.61 -27.13 -19.25
C GLY A 318 16.80 -26.18 -19.37
N ASP A 319 16.55 -24.96 -19.83
CA ASP A 319 17.51 -23.85 -19.86
C ASP A 319 17.01 -22.66 -19.03
N ALA A 320 16.86 -22.90 -17.73
CA ALA A 320 16.27 -21.94 -16.82
C ALA A 320 17.02 -20.60 -16.72
N PHE A 321 18.30 -20.57 -17.06
CA PHE A 321 19.14 -19.37 -17.02
C PHE A 321 19.49 -18.85 -18.42
N GLY A 322 18.96 -19.45 -19.48
CA GLY A 322 19.11 -18.99 -20.85
C GLY A 322 18.46 -17.63 -21.07
N ASP A 323 18.97 -16.87 -22.04
CA ASP A 323 18.46 -15.53 -22.35
C ASP A 323 16.99 -15.56 -22.79
N ALA A 324 16.55 -16.66 -23.44
CA ALA A 324 15.15 -16.86 -23.81
C ALA A 324 14.23 -16.99 -22.58
N SER A 325 14.62 -17.78 -21.58
CA SER A 325 13.87 -17.95 -20.32
C SER A 325 13.81 -16.66 -19.52
N ILE A 326 14.93 -15.93 -19.43
CA ILE A 326 14.98 -14.61 -18.77
C ILE A 326 14.11 -13.59 -19.50
N THR A 327 14.16 -13.57 -20.84
CA THR A 327 13.33 -12.69 -21.66
C THR A 327 11.84 -12.98 -21.45
N SER A 328 11.45 -14.26 -21.41
CA SER A 328 10.07 -14.68 -21.19
C SER A 328 9.55 -14.25 -19.81
N LEU A 329 10.36 -14.44 -18.76
CA LEU A 329 10.02 -14.00 -17.42
C LEU A 329 9.89 -12.46 -17.31
N ARG A 330 10.81 -11.72 -17.92
CA ARG A 330 10.75 -10.25 -17.97
C ARG A 330 9.51 -9.77 -18.72
N GLU A 331 9.21 -10.40 -19.86
CA GLU A 331 8.05 -10.07 -20.67
C GLU A 331 6.74 -10.37 -19.93
N ALA A 332 6.63 -11.50 -19.24
CA ALA A 332 5.48 -11.80 -18.38
C ALA A 332 5.34 -10.79 -17.24
N THR A 333 6.45 -10.41 -16.60
CA THR A 333 6.46 -9.37 -15.56
C THR A 333 5.97 -8.02 -16.10
N ARG A 334 6.39 -7.66 -17.31
CA ARG A 334 5.96 -6.44 -18.02
C ARG A 334 4.47 -6.49 -18.37
N GLN A 335 3.99 -7.63 -18.90
CA GLN A 335 2.59 -7.84 -19.23
C GLN A 335 1.71 -7.76 -17.98
N GLN A 336 2.18 -8.31 -16.86
CA GLN A 336 1.48 -8.21 -15.58
C GLN A 336 1.31 -6.75 -15.13
N LEU A 337 2.35 -5.93 -15.31
CA LEU A 337 2.26 -4.50 -15.02
C LEU A 337 1.27 -3.79 -15.95
N ALA A 338 1.35 -4.04 -17.26
CA ALA A 338 0.53 -3.39 -18.26
C ALA A 338 -0.96 -3.81 -18.21
N GLY A 339 -1.22 -5.06 -17.82
CA GLY A 339 -2.56 -5.63 -17.72
C GLY A 339 -3.34 -5.19 -16.48
N HIS A 340 -2.65 -4.70 -15.45
CA HIS A 340 -3.26 -4.35 -14.15
C HIS A 340 -2.88 -2.95 -13.64
N PRO A 341 -3.16 -1.88 -14.41
CA PRO A 341 -2.85 -0.51 -14.01
C PRO A 341 -3.56 -0.08 -12.72
N GLU A 342 -4.75 -0.62 -12.42
CA GLU A 342 -5.48 -0.43 -11.16
C GLU A 342 -4.70 -0.92 -9.94
N GLN A 343 -3.96 -2.00 -10.08
CA GLN A 343 -3.27 -2.67 -8.97
C GLN A 343 -1.89 -2.05 -8.76
N PHE A 344 -1.16 -1.78 -9.85
CA PHE A 344 0.23 -1.36 -9.77
C PHE A 344 0.43 0.15 -9.95
N GLY A 345 -0.56 0.87 -10.47
CA GLY A 345 -0.50 2.33 -10.65
C GLY A 345 -0.23 3.09 -9.35
N PRO A 346 -1.01 2.86 -8.27
CA PRO A 346 -0.76 3.49 -6.97
C PRO A 346 0.63 3.17 -6.38
N LEU A 347 1.10 1.93 -6.55
CA LEU A 347 2.40 1.49 -6.06
C LEU A 347 3.56 2.14 -6.82
N LEU A 348 3.47 2.21 -8.15
CA LEU A 348 4.46 2.92 -8.96
C LEU A 348 4.54 4.40 -8.62
N GLU A 349 3.41 5.03 -8.37
CA GLU A 349 3.37 6.44 -7.94
C GLU A 349 4.08 6.64 -6.59
N LEU A 350 3.86 5.72 -5.64
CA LEU A 350 4.57 5.71 -4.35
C LEU A 350 6.09 5.52 -4.52
N LEU A 351 6.52 4.61 -5.38
CA LEU A 351 7.94 4.37 -5.67
C LEU A 351 8.59 5.60 -6.30
N GLN A 352 7.90 6.25 -7.26
CA GLN A 352 8.37 7.49 -7.88
C GLN A 352 8.55 8.61 -6.85
N LEU A 353 7.57 8.81 -5.97
CA LEU A 353 7.65 9.82 -4.91
C LEU A 353 8.83 9.56 -3.96
N LYS A 354 9.04 8.30 -3.54
CA LYS A 354 10.16 7.92 -2.67
C LYS A 354 11.51 8.26 -3.30
N LYS A 355 11.64 8.06 -4.62
CA LYS A 355 12.87 8.40 -5.34
C LYS A 355 13.11 9.90 -5.47
N THR A 356 12.05 10.65 -5.79
CA THR A 356 12.15 12.11 -5.83
C THR A 356 12.54 12.70 -4.47
N ALA A 357 12.10 12.10 -3.37
CA ALA A 357 12.52 12.49 -2.02
C ALA A 357 14.00 12.18 -1.76
N ALA A 358 14.50 11.00 -2.14
CA ALA A 358 15.89 10.59 -1.88
C ALA A 358 16.95 11.33 -2.73
N GLN A 359 16.55 12.07 -3.76
CA GLN A 359 17.43 12.87 -4.62
C GLN A 359 17.60 14.32 -4.14
N ARG A 360 16.84 14.72 -3.13
CA ARG A 360 16.96 16.00 -2.44
C ARG A 360 17.91 15.83 -1.25
#